data_AF-A0A2D6N2M8-F1
#
_entry.id   AF-A0A2D6N2M8-F1
#
_cell.length_a   1.000
_cell.length_b   1.000
_cell.length_c   1.000
_cell.angle_alpha   90.00
_cell.angle_beta   90.00
_cell.angle_gamma   90.00
#
_symmetry.space_group_name_H-M   'P 1'
#
loop_
_entity.id
_entity.type
_entity.pdbx_description
1 polymer ?
#
loop_
_entity_poly.entity_id
_entity_poly.type
_entity_poly.pdbx_seq_one_letter_code
_entity_poly.pdbx_strand_id
1 'polypeptide(L)'
;MTRAILIGGIVASLIMGMWEMIVEAFIGEGFFAPVVYIGATVMRGLQDTTGGPGLGPTDPLGIILGLMGHMMNSVVLAAVFTIVIARMLRGTVTLAVAGMVYGLVIFAVMWYVVLPLIDPVMLQLNFVVFLLAHAMWGGALGVLNGWFGASDAAPLVTAGASA
;
A
#
# COMPACT_ATOMS: atom_id res chain seq x y z
N MET A 1 12.98 -7.22 12.41
CA MET A 1 11.63 -6.58 12.49
C MET A 1 11.54 -5.16 11.90
N THR A 2 12.33 -4.17 12.35
CA THR A 2 12.24 -2.77 11.85
C THR A 2 12.36 -2.65 10.33
N ARG A 3 13.23 -3.44 9.70
CA ARG A 3 13.38 -3.51 8.23
C ARG A 3 12.11 -3.99 7.53
N ALA A 4 11.46 -5.02 8.08
CA ALA A 4 10.21 -5.55 7.53
C ALA A 4 9.06 -4.54 7.59
N ILE A 5 9.05 -3.69 8.63
CA ILE A 5 8.06 -2.62 8.76
C ILE A 5 8.38 -1.48 7.78
N LEU A 6 9.57 -0.89 7.88
CA LEU A 6 9.90 0.32 7.13
C LEU A 6 10.13 0.01 5.64
N ILE A 7 11.09 -0.87 5.34
CA ILE A 7 11.43 -1.21 3.96
C ILE A 7 10.31 -2.06 3.36
N GLY A 8 9.81 -3.05 4.10
CA GLY A 8 8.72 -3.90 3.63
C GLY A 8 7.44 -3.11 3.34
N GLY A 9 7.06 -2.20 4.25
CA GLY A 9 5.95 -1.29 4.05
C GLY A 9 6.14 -0.41 2.83
N ILE A 10 7.27 0.31 2.72
CA ILE A 10 7.54 1.22 1.58
C ILE A 10 7.54 0.46 0.25
N VAL A 11 8.26 -0.67 0.15
CA VAL A 11 8.33 -1.45 -1.11
C VAL A 11 6.97 -2.00 -1.50
N ALA A 12 6.19 -2.55 -0.55
CA ALA A 12 4.82 -2.99 -0.82
C ALA A 12 3.93 -1.83 -1.30
N SER A 13 4.09 -0.64 -0.71
CA SER A 13 3.37 0.59 -1.10
C SER A 13 3.67 1.00 -2.52
N LEU A 14 4.95 0.91 -2.92
CA LEU A 14 5.39 1.24 -4.27
C LEU A 14 4.79 0.25 -5.28
N ILE A 15 4.71 -1.04 -4.95
CA ILE A 15 4.08 -2.04 -5.83
C ILE A 15 2.62 -1.68 -6.09
N MET A 16 1.84 -1.43 -5.05
CA MET A 16 0.44 -1.00 -5.18
C MET A 16 0.31 0.34 -5.88
N GLY A 17 1.09 1.34 -5.46
CA GLY A 17 1.02 2.69 -6.01
C GLY A 17 1.36 2.70 -7.49
N MET A 18 2.43 2.02 -7.91
CA MET A 18 2.79 1.92 -9.32
C MET A 18 1.77 1.13 -10.12
N TRP A 19 1.19 0.07 -9.56
CA TRP A 19 0.11 -0.67 -10.23
C TRP A 19 -1.09 0.23 -10.53
N GLU A 20 -1.60 0.93 -9.51
CA GLU A 20 -2.71 1.89 -9.64
C GLU A 20 -2.38 2.96 -10.68
N MET A 21 -1.26 3.67 -10.49
CA MET A 21 -0.85 4.77 -11.36
C MET A 21 -0.71 4.36 -12.82
N ILE A 22 -0.15 3.18 -13.09
CA ILE A 22 0.03 2.68 -14.46
C ILE A 22 -1.32 2.31 -15.08
N VAL A 23 -2.15 1.53 -14.38
CA VAL A 23 -3.41 1.05 -14.95
C VAL A 23 -4.40 2.20 -15.14
N GLU A 24 -4.48 3.11 -14.17
CA GLU A 24 -5.33 4.31 -14.23
C GLU A 24 -4.91 5.27 -15.36
N ALA A 25 -3.60 5.33 -15.66
CA ALA A 25 -3.13 6.04 -16.86
C ALA A 25 -3.65 5.42 -18.17
N PHE A 26 -3.74 4.09 -18.24
CA PHE A 26 -4.21 3.39 -19.44
C PHE A 26 -5.73 3.46 -19.63
N ILE A 27 -6.49 3.55 -18.54
CA ILE A 27 -7.96 3.60 -18.60
C ILE A 27 -8.53 5.02 -18.61
N GLY A 28 -7.68 6.05 -18.51
CA GLY A 28 -8.03 7.44 -18.85
C GLY A 28 -8.10 8.41 -17.66
N GLU A 29 -7.98 7.94 -16.42
CA GLU A 29 -7.98 8.78 -15.21
C GLU A 29 -6.67 9.57 -15.06
N GLY A 30 -5.57 9.00 -15.57
CA GLY A 30 -4.26 9.64 -15.63
C GLY A 30 -3.28 9.12 -14.57
N PHE A 31 -1.99 9.19 -14.89
CA PHE A 31 -0.93 8.53 -14.13
C PHE A 31 -0.86 8.93 -12.65
N PHE A 32 -1.10 10.19 -12.35
CA PHE A 32 -1.00 10.73 -10.99
C PHE A 32 -2.36 10.79 -10.28
N ALA A 33 -3.45 10.37 -10.91
CA ALA A 33 -4.80 10.46 -10.36
C ALA A 33 -4.94 9.78 -8.98
N PRO A 34 -4.46 8.54 -8.76
CA PRO A 34 -4.58 7.90 -7.45
C PRO A 34 -3.91 8.71 -6.33
N VAL A 35 -2.75 9.29 -6.61
CA VAL A 35 -1.99 10.06 -5.63
C VAL A 35 -2.66 11.41 -5.37
N VAL A 36 -3.13 12.10 -6.41
CA VAL A 36 -3.87 13.35 -6.26
C VAL A 36 -5.17 13.14 -5.47
N TYR A 37 -5.90 12.06 -5.72
CA TYR A 37 -7.10 11.73 -4.96
C TYR A 37 -6.78 11.48 -3.48
N ILE A 38 -5.72 10.75 -3.14
CA ILE A 38 -5.29 10.64 -1.74
C ILE A 38 -4.96 12.03 -1.15
N GLY A 39 -4.34 12.92 -1.93
CA GLY A 39 -4.10 14.31 -1.53
C GLY A 39 -5.39 15.08 -1.23
N ALA A 40 -6.50 14.73 -1.90
CA ALA A 40 -7.82 15.33 -1.70
C ALA A 40 -8.42 15.04 -0.32
N THR A 41 -7.96 14.00 0.39
CA THR A 41 -8.28 13.79 1.82
C THR A 41 -7.93 15.03 2.67
N VAL A 42 -6.82 15.70 2.33
CA VAL A 42 -6.33 16.91 3.02
C VAL A 42 -6.79 18.17 2.29
N MET A 43 -6.59 18.21 0.97
CA MET A 43 -6.97 19.33 0.11
C MET A 43 -8.40 19.13 -0.40
N ARG A 44 -9.39 19.40 0.45
CA ARG A 44 -10.81 19.13 0.16
C ARG A 44 -11.33 19.77 -1.13
N GLY A 45 -10.77 20.90 -1.57
CA GLY A 45 -11.11 21.51 -2.85
C GLY A 45 -10.80 20.64 -4.08
N LEU A 46 -9.94 19.62 -3.95
CA LEU A 46 -9.68 18.62 -5.00
C LEU A 46 -10.76 17.53 -5.08
N GLN A 47 -11.69 17.47 -4.12
CA GLN A 47 -12.83 16.54 -4.15
C GLN A 47 -13.95 17.06 -5.08
N ASP A 48 -14.03 18.38 -5.28
CA ASP A 48 -15.06 19.02 -6.10
C ASP A 48 -14.69 19.07 -7.61
N THR A 49 -13.44 18.81 -7.98
CA THR A 49 -12.91 18.96 -9.35
C THR A 49 -13.25 17.81 -10.30
N THR A 50 -14.40 17.18 -10.10
CA THR A 50 -14.86 16.05 -10.90
C THR A 50 -15.40 16.53 -12.26
N GLY A 51 -14.52 16.59 -13.27
CA GLY A 51 -14.90 16.58 -14.70
C GLY A 51 -14.66 17.82 -15.56
N GLY A 52 -13.83 18.79 -15.14
CA GLY A 52 -13.53 20.00 -15.93
C GLY A 52 -12.03 20.30 -16.11
N PRO A 53 -11.61 20.91 -17.24
CA PRO A 53 -10.20 21.13 -17.61
C PRO A 53 -9.54 22.30 -16.84
N GLY A 54 -9.53 22.23 -15.50
CA GLY A 54 -9.09 23.34 -14.64
C GLY A 54 -8.07 23.00 -13.55
N LEU A 55 -8.10 21.79 -12.98
CA LEU A 55 -7.12 21.30 -12.00
C LEU A 55 -6.94 19.81 -12.23
N GLY A 56 -6.05 19.48 -13.16
CA GLY A 56 -5.87 18.12 -13.63
C GLY A 56 -5.15 17.22 -12.61
N PRO A 57 -4.97 15.93 -12.95
CA PRO A 57 -4.16 14.95 -12.20
C PRO A 57 -2.70 15.37 -11.91
N THR A 58 -2.30 16.61 -12.12
CA THR A 58 -0.92 17.11 -12.04
C THR A 58 -0.71 18.20 -11.00
N ASP A 59 -1.67 18.44 -10.09
CA ASP A 59 -1.48 19.39 -8.98
C ASP A 59 -0.26 18.97 -8.13
N PRO A 60 0.81 19.77 -8.08
CA PRO A 60 2.05 19.36 -7.41
C PRO A 60 1.87 19.16 -5.91
N LEU A 61 1.02 19.95 -5.25
CA LEU A 61 0.77 19.82 -3.81
C LEU A 61 -0.09 18.59 -3.52
N GLY A 62 -1.11 18.34 -4.34
CA GLY A 62 -1.93 17.12 -4.28
C GLY A 62 -1.08 15.86 -4.43
N ILE A 63 -0.14 15.85 -5.38
CA ILE A 63 0.79 14.73 -5.56
C ILE A 63 1.69 14.54 -4.33
N ILE A 64 2.30 15.61 -3.81
CA ILE A 64 3.20 15.52 -2.65
C ILE A 64 2.44 15.01 -1.42
N LEU A 65 1.30 15.63 -1.09
CA LEU A 65 0.50 15.25 0.07
C LEU A 65 -0.08 13.85 -0.08
N GLY A 66 -0.51 13.48 -1.28
CA GLY A 66 -0.96 12.13 -1.60
C GLY A 66 0.12 11.09 -1.39
N LEU A 67 1.33 11.34 -1.89
CA LEU A 67 2.46 10.43 -1.72
C LEU A 67 2.85 10.29 -0.25
N MET A 68 2.88 11.40 0.49
CA MET A 68 3.13 11.38 1.93
C MET A 68 2.07 10.56 2.67
N GLY A 69 0.79 10.80 2.40
CA GLY A 69 -0.33 10.07 3.00
C GLY A 69 -0.26 8.57 2.69
N HIS A 70 0.01 8.22 1.43
CA HIS A 70 0.15 6.83 0.98
C HIS A 70 1.29 6.10 1.70
N MET A 71 2.46 6.74 1.77
CA MET A 71 3.64 6.15 2.42
C MET A 71 3.44 6.03 3.94
N MET A 72 2.84 7.03 4.58
CA MET A 72 2.54 7.01 6.02
C MET A 72 1.54 5.90 6.38
N ASN A 73 0.40 5.82 5.68
CA ASN A 73 -0.60 4.78 5.91
C ASN A 73 -0.02 3.39 5.73
N SER A 74 0.79 3.20 4.69
CA SER A 74 1.38 1.91 4.43
C SER A 74 2.41 1.48 5.47
N VAL A 75 3.23 2.39 6.00
CA VAL A 75 4.15 2.05 7.12
C VAL A 75 3.36 1.69 8.38
N VAL A 76 2.29 2.43 8.70
CA VAL A 76 1.44 2.13 9.87
C VAL A 76 0.77 0.75 9.72
N LEU A 77 0.16 0.48 8.56
CA LEU A 77 -0.51 -0.79 8.31
C LEU A 77 0.48 -1.97 8.18
N ALA A 78 1.69 -1.73 7.67
CA ALA A 78 2.78 -2.71 7.67
C ALA A 78 3.25 -3.02 9.09
N ALA A 79 3.36 -2.01 9.96
CA ALA A 79 3.66 -2.21 11.36
C ALA A 79 2.59 -3.09 12.02
N VAL A 80 1.30 -2.82 11.78
CA VAL A 80 0.20 -3.65 12.31
C VAL A 80 0.31 -5.09 11.83
N PHE A 81 0.54 -5.33 10.53
CA PHE A 81 0.70 -6.70 10.01
C PHE A 81 1.90 -7.42 10.62
N THR A 82 3.09 -6.80 10.58
CA THR A 82 4.32 -7.40 11.10
C THR A 82 4.23 -7.68 12.58
N ILE A 83 3.71 -6.71 13.33
CA ILE A 83 3.56 -6.81 14.77
C ILE A 83 2.48 -7.83 15.06
N VAL A 84 1.24 -7.72 14.60
CA VAL A 84 0.14 -8.57 15.10
C VAL A 84 0.10 -9.94 14.43
N ILE A 85 0.23 -10.00 13.10
CA ILE A 85 -0.07 -11.19 12.30
C ILE A 85 1.20 -12.00 12.04
N ALA A 86 2.24 -11.35 11.49
CA ALA A 86 3.43 -12.05 11.00
C ALA A 86 4.18 -12.81 12.10
N ARG A 87 4.14 -12.33 13.36
CA ARG A 87 4.77 -13.01 14.50
C ARG A 87 4.20 -14.40 14.80
N MET A 88 2.97 -14.67 14.36
CA MET A 88 2.23 -15.91 14.64
C MET A 88 2.39 -16.95 13.54
N LEU A 89 3.00 -16.58 12.41
CA LEU A 89 3.07 -17.40 11.21
C LEU A 89 4.51 -17.76 10.88
N ARG A 90 4.68 -18.87 10.13
CA ARG A 90 5.97 -19.34 9.64
C ARG A 90 5.89 -19.69 8.16
N GLY A 91 6.98 -19.44 7.45
CA GLY A 91 7.11 -19.70 6.02
C GLY A 91 6.63 -18.54 5.14
N THR A 92 7.41 -18.24 4.10
CA THR A 92 7.16 -17.09 3.20
C THR A 92 5.84 -17.19 2.47
N VAL A 93 5.45 -18.39 2.01
CA VAL A 93 4.17 -18.61 1.31
C VAL A 93 2.98 -18.33 2.24
N THR A 94 3.02 -18.86 3.47
CA THR A 94 1.98 -18.61 4.49
C THR A 94 1.85 -17.12 4.78
N LEU A 95 2.99 -16.43 4.95
CA LEU A 95 3.00 -14.99 5.18
C LEU A 95 2.46 -14.21 3.98
N ALA A 96 2.78 -14.61 2.76
CA ALA A 96 2.26 -13.99 1.54
C ALA A 96 0.74 -14.12 1.45
N VAL A 97 0.19 -15.32 1.64
CA VAL A 97 -1.26 -15.55 1.63
C VAL A 97 -1.95 -14.78 2.75
N ALA A 98 -1.42 -14.84 3.98
CA ALA A 98 -1.96 -14.06 5.10
C ALA A 98 -1.90 -12.54 4.83
N GLY A 99 -0.82 -12.09 4.19
CA GLY A 99 -0.67 -10.72 3.72
C GLY A 99 -1.73 -10.34 2.70
N MET A 100 -1.98 -11.16 1.67
CA MET A 100 -3.03 -10.90 0.68
C MET A 100 -4.41 -10.78 1.34
N VAL A 101 -4.74 -11.70 2.25
CA VAL A 101 -6.01 -11.65 3.00
C VAL A 101 -6.10 -10.37 3.83
N TYR A 102 -5.01 -9.99 4.52
CA TYR A 102 -4.94 -8.73 5.26
C TYR A 102 -5.16 -7.52 4.34
N GLY A 103 -4.51 -7.48 3.18
CA GLY A 103 -4.69 -6.45 2.16
C GLY A 103 -6.14 -6.35 1.70
N LEU A 104 -6.82 -7.48 1.43
CA LEU A 104 -8.23 -7.51 1.05
C LEU A 104 -9.17 -7.04 2.17
N VAL A 105 -8.83 -7.30 3.43
CA VAL A 105 -9.58 -6.74 4.57
C VAL A 105 -9.42 -5.22 4.62
N ILE A 106 -8.20 -4.71 4.44
CA ILE A 106 -7.96 -3.26 4.37
C ILE A 106 -8.70 -2.63 3.19
N PHE A 107 -8.69 -3.26 2.02
CA PHE A 107 -9.48 -2.84 0.87
C PHE A 107 -10.96 -2.70 1.24
N ALA A 108 -11.55 -3.73 1.85
CA ALA A 108 -12.97 -3.70 2.19
C ALA A 108 -13.29 -2.57 3.18
N VAL A 109 -12.45 -2.35 4.18
CA VAL A 109 -12.60 -1.24 5.12
C VAL A 109 -12.46 0.11 4.41
N MET A 110 -11.46 0.24 3.53
CA MET A 110 -11.24 1.48 2.79
C MET A 110 -12.41 1.77 1.85
N TRP A 111 -12.74 0.84 0.96
CA TRP A 111 -13.74 1.04 -0.08
C TRP A 111 -15.15 1.28 0.45
N TYR A 112 -15.57 0.51 1.46
CA TYR A 112 -16.96 0.56 1.95
C TYR A 112 -17.17 1.48 3.15
N VAL A 113 -16.11 1.91 3.83
CA VAL A 113 -16.24 2.72 5.05
C VAL A 113 -15.43 4.01 4.95
N VAL A 114 -14.12 3.93 4.74
CA VAL A 114 -13.26 5.13 4.81
C VAL A 114 -13.50 6.06 3.62
N LEU A 115 -13.45 5.56 2.39
CA LEU A 115 -13.59 6.40 1.20
C LEU A 115 -14.96 7.09 1.12
N PRO A 116 -16.11 6.42 1.34
CA PRO A 116 -17.41 7.10 1.31
C PRO A 116 -17.56 8.20 2.37
N LEU A 117 -16.91 8.05 3.53
CA LEU A 117 -17.03 8.99 4.65
C LEU A 117 -15.98 10.11 4.62
N ILE A 118 -14.78 9.81 4.15
CA ILE A 118 -13.60 10.66 4.30
C ILE A 118 -13.10 11.17 2.97
N ASP A 119 -13.15 10.39 1.88
CA ASP A 119 -12.58 10.79 0.60
C ASP A 119 -13.31 10.18 -0.60
N PRO A 120 -14.52 10.68 -0.92
CA PRO A 120 -15.40 10.04 -1.90
C PRO A 120 -14.87 10.14 -3.34
N VAL A 121 -13.97 11.09 -3.64
CA VAL A 121 -13.40 11.21 -5.00
C VAL A 121 -12.55 9.98 -5.38
N MET A 122 -11.93 9.32 -4.41
CA MET A 122 -11.19 8.07 -4.66
C MET A 122 -12.07 6.93 -5.18
N LEU A 123 -13.39 6.99 -4.99
CA LEU A 123 -14.32 5.99 -5.52
C LEU A 123 -14.50 6.09 -7.04
N GLN A 124 -13.89 7.08 -7.70
CA GLN A 124 -13.78 7.16 -9.15
C GLN A 124 -12.74 6.20 -9.72
N LEU A 125 -11.77 5.76 -8.90
CA LEU A 125 -10.81 4.74 -9.29
C LEU A 125 -11.51 3.43 -9.62
N ASN A 126 -10.88 2.62 -10.46
CA ASN A 126 -11.47 1.35 -10.84
C ASN A 126 -11.47 0.36 -9.66
N PHE A 127 -12.67 -0.08 -9.27
CA PHE A 127 -12.87 -1.03 -8.16
C PHE A 127 -11.96 -2.26 -8.25
N VAL A 128 -11.87 -2.88 -9.43
CA VAL A 128 -11.12 -4.14 -9.61
C VAL A 128 -9.61 -3.88 -9.52
N VAL A 129 -9.15 -2.77 -10.10
CA VAL A 129 -7.74 -2.35 -10.03
C VAL A 129 -7.36 -2.11 -8.57
N PHE A 130 -8.19 -1.35 -7.84
CA PHE A 130 -8.02 -1.05 -6.41
C PHE A 130 -7.99 -2.32 -5.54
N LEU A 131 -8.90 -3.26 -5.80
CA LEU A 131 -8.95 -4.55 -5.11
C LEU A 131 -7.66 -5.37 -5.34
N LEU A 132 -7.21 -5.46 -6.59
CA LEU A 132 -5.99 -6.19 -6.95
C LEU A 132 -4.75 -5.54 -6.35
N ALA A 133 -4.67 -4.21 -6.36
CA ALA A 133 -3.56 -3.47 -5.77
C ALA A 133 -3.42 -3.77 -4.27
N HIS A 134 -4.54 -3.85 -3.55
CA HIS A 134 -4.57 -4.24 -2.14
C HIS A 134 -4.13 -5.67 -1.89
N ALA A 135 -4.57 -6.61 -2.72
CA ALA A 135 -4.09 -7.99 -2.64
C ALA A 135 -2.58 -8.06 -2.90
N MET A 136 -2.08 -7.34 -3.92
CA MET A 136 -0.66 -7.28 -4.28
C MET A 136 0.20 -6.67 -3.17
N TRP A 137 -0.23 -5.55 -2.59
CA TRP A 137 0.44 -4.92 -1.45
C TRP A 137 0.55 -5.86 -0.26
N GLY A 138 -0.56 -6.51 0.11
CA GLY A 138 -0.60 -7.46 1.20
C GLY A 138 0.33 -8.65 0.95
N GLY A 139 0.27 -9.24 -0.25
CA GLY A 139 1.14 -10.35 -0.64
C GLY A 139 2.62 -9.97 -0.61
N ALA A 140 2.98 -8.82 -1.19
CA ALA A 140 4.35 -8.31 -1.18
C ALA A 140 4.86 -8.08 0.25
N LEU A 141 4.04 -7.48 1.11
CA LEU A 141 4.36 -7.26 2.51
C LEU A 141 4.62 -8.59 3.25
N GLY A 142 3.82 -9.62 2.99
CA GLY A 142 4.00 -10.97 3.52
C GLY A 142 5.31 -11.61 3.07
N VAL A 143 5.62 -11.53 1.76
CA VAL A 143 6.89 -12.02 1.20
C VAL A 143 8.09 -11.33 1.85
N LEU A 144 8.05 -9.99 1.95
CA LEU A 144 9.13 -9.19 2.53
C LEU A 144 9.33 -9.50 4.01
N ASN A 145 8.26 -9.72 4.77
CA ASN A 145 8.36 -10.19 6.16
C ASN A 145 9.05 -11.55 6.26
N GLY A 146 8.72 -12.50 5.38
CA GLY A 146 9.39 -13.80 5.32
C GLY A 146 10.89 -13.67 4.99
N TRP A 147 11.23 -12.80 4.04
CA TRP A 147 12.62 -12.57 3.64
C TRP A 147 13.45 -11.97 4.77
N PHE A 148 13.00 -10.86 5.37
CA PHE A 148 13.74 -10.23 6.47
C PHE A 148 13.80 -11.12 7.72
N GLY A 149 12.75 -11.88 8.02
CA GLY A 149 12.76 -12.86 9.12
C GLY A 149 13.80 -13.97 8.90
N ALA A 150 13.96 -14.45 7.67
CA ALA A 150 15.00 -15.42 7.34
C ALA A 150 16.42 -14.83 7.42
N SER A 151 16.60 -13.59 6.96
CA SER A 151 17.89 -12.89 7.05
C SER A 151 18.31 -12.60 8.50
N ASP A 152 17.37 -12.25 9.38
CA ASP A 152 17.64 -12.00 10.80
C ASP A 152 18.03 -13.30 11.55
N ALA A 153 17.67 -14.48 11.05
CA ALA A 153 17.96 -15.80 11.67
C ALA A 153 19.26 -16.48 11.20
N ALA A 154 19.80 -16.06 10.05
CA ALA A 154 21.04 -16.62 9.47
C ALA A 154 22.37 -16.43 10.27
N PRO A 155 22.55 -15.47 11.21
CA PRO A 155 23.87 -15.20 11.79
C PRO A 155 24.48 -16.29 12.69
N LEU A 156 23.72 -17.28 13.16
CA LEU A 156 24.19 -18.20 14.21
C LEU A 156 24.75 -19.54 13.70
N VAL A 157 24.54 -19.90 12.43
CA VAL A 157 24.93 -21.23 11.90
C VAL A 157 26.39 -21.27 11.44
N THR A 158 26.98 -20.13 11.06
CA THR A 158 28.37 -20.07 10.56
C THR A 158 29.42 -19.92 11.65
N ALA A 159 29.03 -19.60 12.89
CA ALA A 159 29.96 -19.37 14.01
C ALA A 159 30.36 -20.65 14.79
N GLY A 160 29.72 -21.80 14.52
CA GLY A 160 29.95 -23.06 15.23
C GLY A 160 30.70 -24.14 14.44
N ALA A 161 31.10 -23.87 13.20
CA ALA A 161 31.67 -24.87 12.29
C ALA A 161 33.22 -24.84 12.22
N SER A 162 33.89 -24.15 13.14
CA SER A 162 35.35 -24.04 13.18
C SER A 162 35.92 -24.18 14.59
N ALA A 163 35.63 -25.30 15.26
CA ALA A 163 36.29 -25.72 16.51
C ALA A 163 36.70 -27.18 16.41
#